data_AF-K9CWX5-F1
#
_entry.id   AF-K9CWX5-F1
#
_cell.length_a   1.000
_cell.length_b   1.000
_cell.length_c   1.000
_cell.angle_alpha   90.00
_cell.angle_beta   90.00
_cell.angle_gamma   90.00
#
_symmetry.space_group_name_H-M   'P 1'
#
loop_
_entity.id
_entity.type
_entity.pdbx_description
1 polymer ?
#
loop_
_entity_poly.entity_id
_entity_poly.type
_entity_poly.pdbx_seq_one_letter_code
_entity_poly.pdbx_strand_id
1 'polypeptide(L)'
;MPDDRYAAAQELWEKYRALTHELIKFIDAEEIDLFIDLVDQREQIVDLIKALPEDPYRGGPAWAALDAEIRPLEMQIRYKAQAWLNRSRRRNAAVHSYDLTGANLPGGVLNRRY
;
A
#
# COMPACT_ATOMS: atom_id res chain seq x y z
N MET A 1 18.34 30.85 5.43
CA MET A 1 18.79 30.44 6.78
C MET A 1 18.88 28.92 6.82
N PRO A 2 19.75 28.30 7.63
CA PRO A 2 19.78 26.84 7.83
C PRO A 2 18.42 26.27 8.28
N ASP A 3 17.63 27.06 9.00
CA ASP A 3 16.30 26.70 9.48
C ASP A 3 15.27 26.52 8.36
N ASP A 4 15.38 27.24 7.24
CA ASP A 4 14.39 27.16 6.16
C ASP A 4 14.42 25.80 5.46
N ARG A 5 15.62 25.22 5.31
CA ARG A 5 15.80 23.89 4.70
C ARG A 5 15.33 22.78 5.63
N TYR A 6 15.59 22.92 6.93
CA TYR A 6 15.09 22.00 7.94
C TYR A 6 13.55 22.01 7.97
N ALA A 7 12.93 23.20 8.00
CA ALA A 7 11.48 23.33 7.99
C ALA A 7 10.84 22.75 6.72
N ALA A 8 11.44 23.00 5.54
CA ALA A 8 10.94 22.44 4.28
C ALA A 8 11.03 20.90 4.25
N ALA A 9 12.15 20.33 4.72
CA ALA A 9 12.30 18.89 4.84
C ALA A 9 11.31 18.29 5.84
N GLN A 10 11.15 18.94 7.00
CA GLN A 10 10.17 18.56 8.03
C GLN A 10 8.75 18.52 7.47
N GLU A 11 8.33 19.55 6.74
CA GLU A 11 6.98 19.65 6.18
C GLU A 11 6.68 18.48 5.22
N LEU A 12 7.64 18.10 4.38
CA LEU A 12 7.50 16.96 3.47
C LEU A 12 7.36 15.64 4.24
N TRP A 13 8.15 15.45 5.30
CA TRP A 13 8.05 14.26 6.15
C TRP A 13 6.76 14.21 6.97
N GLU A 14 6.22 15.36 7.39
CA GLU A 14 4.92 15.45 8.05
C GLU A 14 3.78 15.09 7.10
N LYS A 15 3.83 15.57 5.84
CA LYS A 15 2.89 15.16 4.78
C LYS A 15 2.96 13.66 4.52
N TYR A 16 4.17 13.11 4.41
CA TYR A 16 4.39 11.67 4.24
C TYR A 16 3.80 10.86 5.39
N ARG A 17 4.01 11.31 6.64
CA ARG A 17 3.43 10.73 7.85
C ARG A 17 1.91 10.75 7.80
N ALA A 18 1.30 11.88 7.47
CA ALA A 18 -0.16 12.01 7.38
C ALA A 18 -0.75 11.05 6.33
N LEU A 19 -0.19 11.03 5.12
CA LEU A 19 -0.63 10.11 4.05
C LEU A 19 -0.46 8.64 4.46
N THR A 20 0.61 8.29 5.18
CA THR A 20 0.83 6.93 5.68
C THR A 20 -0.27 6.50 6.67
N HIS A 21 -0.75 7.40 7.53
CA HIS A 21 -1.89 7.11 8.40
C HIS A 21 -3.20 6.96 7.63
N GLU A 22 -3.46 7.85 6.66
CA GLU A 22 -4.68 7.76 5.84
C GLU A 22 -4.73 6.46 5.02
N LEU A 23 -3.60 6.03 4.45
CA LEU A 23 -3.51 4.77 3.69
C LEU A 23 -3.99 3.56 4.51
N ILE A 24 -3.71 3.51 5.82
CA ILE A 24 -4.20 2.43 6.68
C ILE A 24 -5.72 2.43 6.78
N LYS A 25 -6.35 3.60 6.87
CA LYS A 25 -7.81 3.70 6.98
C LYS A 25 -8.49 3.17 5.73
N PHE A 26 -8.01 3.58 4.55
CA PHE A 26 -8.65 3.22 3.29
C PHE A 26 -8.42 1.76 2.90
N ILE A 27 -7.24 1.20 3.20
CA ILE A 27 -7.02 -0.23 2.96
C ILE A 27 -7.84 -1.12 3.90
N ASP A 28 -8.09 -0.67 5.14
CA ASP A 28 -8.97 -1.38 6.08
C ASP A 28 -10.44 -1.26 5.73
N ALA A 29 -10.86 -0.14 5.13
CA ALA A 29 -12.21 0.06 4.60
C ALA A 29 -12.45 -0.65 3.25
N GLU A 30 -11.45 -1.29 2.65
CA GLU A 30 -11.47 -1.80 1.26
C GLU A 30 -11.86 -0.71 0.23
N GLU A 31 -11.59 0.57 0.51
CA GLU A 31 -11.77 1.70 -0.42
C GLU A 31 -10.55 1.82 -1.34
N ILE A 32 -10.45 0.89 -2.30
CA ILE A 32 -9.21 0.65 -3.06
C ILE A 32 -8.86 1.77 -4.03
N ASP A 33 -9.84 2.39 -4.69
CA ASP A 33 -9.57 3.48 -5.62
C ASP A 33 -8.93 4.67 -4.88
N LEU A 34 -9.49 5.04 -3.72
CA LEU A 34 -8.96 6.12 -2.89
C LEU A 34 -7.62 5.75 -2.23
N PHE A 35 -7.43 4.48 -1.89
CA PHE A 35 -6.11 3.98 -1.46
C PHE A 35 -5.06 4.18 -2.55
N ILE A 36 -5.36 3.85 -3.81
CA ILE A 36 -4.43 4.02 -4.95
C ILE A 36 -4.12 5.50 -5.15
N ASP A 37 -5.14 6.37 -5.16
CA ASP A 37 -4.95 7.83 -5.30
C ASP A 37 -4.01 8.40 -4.21
N LEU A 38 -4.11 7.87 -2.98
CA LEU A 38 -3.25 8.28 -1.87
C LEU A 38 -1.83 7.70 -1.97
N VAL A 39 -1.66 6.50 -2.54
CA VAL A 39 -0.33 5.95 -2.84
C VAL A 39 0.38 6.85 -3.84
N ASP A 40 -0.31 7.27 -4.90
CA ASP A 40 0.24 8.16 -5.93
C ASP A 40 0.63 9.52 -5.34
N GLN A 41 -0.22 10.10 -4.48
CA GLN A 41 0.11 11.34 -3.75
C GLN A 41 1.34 11.16 -2.85
N ARG A 42 1.45 10.03 -2.15
CA ARG A 42 2.60 9.73 -1.28
C ARG A 42 3.88 9.55 -2.08
N GLU A 43 3.80 8.97 -3.27
CA GLU A 43 4.94 8.84 -4.19
C GLU A 43 5.45 10.22 -4.63
N GLN A 44 4.55 11.16 -4.95
CA GLN A 44 4.94 12.55 -5.26
C GLN A 44 5.69 13.20 -4.09
N ILE A 45 5.25 13.00 -2.85
CA ILE A 45 5.98 13.50 -1.67
C ILE A 45 7.37 12.86 -1.56
N VAL A 46 7.49 11.57 -1.80
CA VAL A 46 8.78 10.87 -1.80
C VAL A 46 9.72 11.46 -2.86
N ASP A 47 9.22 11.76 -4.04
CA ASP A 47 10.03 12.36 -5.10
C ASP A 47 10.47 13.78 -4.77
N LEU A 48 9.60 14.57 -4.12
CA LEU A 48 9.98 15.87 -3.58
C LEU A 48 11.06 15.75 -2.50
N ILE A 49 10.99 14.77 -1.60
CA ILE A 49 12.02 14.50 -0.59
C ILE A 49 13.35 14.13 -1.27
N LYS A 50 13.33 13.24 -2.26
CA LYS A 50 14.53 12.86 -3.03
C LYS A 50 15.16 14.02 -3.80
N ALA A 51 14.34 14.99 -4.23
CA ALA A 51 14.80 16.17 -4.94
C ALA A 51 15.42 17.23 -4.02
N LEU A 52 15.30 17.09 -2.70
CA LEU A 52 16.01 17.97 -1.77
C LEU A 52 17.52 17.80 -1.93
N PRO A 53 18.29 18.90 -2.04
CA PRO A 53 19.75 18.81 -2.12
C PRO A 53 20.38 18.26 -0.84
N GLU A 54 19.72 18.42 0.30
CA GLU A 54 20.09 17.88 1.59
C GLU A 54 18.82 17.69 2.45
N ASP A 55 18.80 16.65 3.27
CA ASP A 55 17.72 16.38 4.23
C ASP A 55 18.25 16.52 5.67
N PRO A 56 18.37 17.76 6.18
CA PRO A 56 18.86 18.00 7.54
C PRO A 56 17.86 17.54 8.61
N TYR A 57 16.58 17.38 8.27
CA TYR A 57 15.55 16.86 9.18
C TYR A 57 15.84 15.42 9.58
N ARG A 58 16.21 14.58 8.60
CA ARG A 58 16.56 13.16 8.83
C ARG A 58 17.81 12.97 9.72
N GLY A 59 18.70 13.96 9.76
CA GLY A 59 19.86 13.98 10.66
C GLY A 59 19.55 14.49 12.07
N GLY A 60 18.35 15.04 12.30
CA GLY A 60 17.94 15.63 13.57
C GLY A 60 17.35 14.61 14.56
N PRO A 61 17.21 14.99 15.84
CA PRO A 61 16.63 14.13 16.87
C PRO A 61 15.13 13.83 16.65
N ALA A 62 14.41 14.72 15.96
CA ALA A 62 12.99 14.55 15.65
C ALA A 62 12.73 13.38 14.69
N TRP A 63 13.69 13.07 13.82
CA TRP A 63 13.59 11.97 12.85
C TRP A 63 13.37 10.62 13.54
N ALA A 64 14.08 10.35 14.64
CA ALA A 64 13.99 9.05 15.31
C ALA A 64 12.57 8.75 15.82
N ALA A 65 11.85 9.76 16.31
CA ALA A 65 10.47 9.62 16.73
C ALA A 65 9.53 9.36 15.55
N LEU A 66 9.71 10.11 14.45
CA LEU A 66 8.92 9.93 13.24
C LEU A 66 9.16 8.55 12.62
N ASP A 67 10.42 8.12 12.47
CA ASP A 67 10.81 6.82 11.92
C ASP A 67 10.25 5.64 12.73
N ALA A 68 10.33 5.73 14.07
CA ALA A 68 9.75 4.73 14.96
C ALA A 68 8.23 4.62 14.82
N GLU A 69 7.55 5.73 14.50
CA GLU A 69 6.12 5.76 14.25
C GLU A 69 5.75 5.20 12.87
N ILE A 70 6.38 5.67 11.79
CA ILE A 70 5.97 5.34 10.41
C ILE A 70 6.35 3.92 10.01
N ARG A 71 7.51 3.41 10.46
CA ARG A 71 8.05 2.12 10.02
C ARG A 71 7.09 0.93 10.24
N PRO A 72 6.44 0.76 11.40
CA PRO A 72 5.46 -0.31 11.56
C PRO A 72 4.22 -0.11 10.69
N LEU A 73 3.81 1.13 10.41
CA LEU A 73 2.65 1.44 9.56
C LEU A 73 2.91 1.06 8.11
N GLU A 74 4.09 1.38 7.58
CA GLU A 74 4.52 1.00 6.23
C GLU A 74 4.51 -0.52 6.04
N MET A 75 5.02 -1.24 7.06
CA MET A 75 5.00 -2.69 7.04
C MET A 75 3.56 -3.23 7.00
N GLN A 76 2.66 -2.66 7.81
CA GLN A 76 1.24 -3.05 7.81
C GLN A 76 0.55 -2.77 6.48
N ILE A 77 0.75 -1.59 5.89
CA ILE A 77 0.19 -1.24 4.58
C ILE A 77 0.62 -2.25 3.53
N ARG A 78 1.91 -2.58 3.46
CA ARG A 78 2.43 -3.59 2.52
C ARG A 78 1.78 -4.96 2.72
N TYR A 79 1.68 -5.43 3.95
CA TYR A 79 1.05 -6.73 4.25
C TYR A 79 -0.42 -6.74 3.86
N LYS A 80 -1.17 -5.69 4.20
CA LYS A 80 -2.59 -5.57 3.87
C LYS A 80 -2.80 -5.48 2.35
N ALA A 81 -1.96 -4.73 1.63
CA ALA A 81 -2.04 -4.61 0.17
C ALA A 81 -1.82 -5.96 -0.51
N GLN A 82 -0.82 -6.72 -0.04
CA GLN A 82 -0.55 -8.05 -0.58
C GLN A 82 -1.67 -9.06 -0.23
N ALA A 83 -2.23 -9.00 0.98
CA ALA A 83 -3.37 -9.83 1.37
C ALA A 83 -4.61 -9.51 0.53
N TRP A 84 -4.90 -8.23 0.29
CA TRP A 84 -5.99 -7.81 -0.58
C TRP A 84 -5.80 -8.29 -2.02
N LEU A 85 -4.60 -8.11 -2.60
CA LEU A 85 -4.28 -8.59 -3.95
C LEU A 85 -4.49 -10.10 -4.09
N ASN A 86 -4.06 -10.87 -3.10
CA ASN A 86 -4.26 -12.32 -3.06
C ASN A 86 -5.75 -12.69 -2.98
N ARG A 87 -6.54 -11.97 -2.17
CA ARG A 87 -8.00 -12.16 -2.06
C ARG A 87 -8.70 -11.85 -3.38
N SER A 88 -8.34 -10.73 -4.02
CA SER A 88 -8.87 -10.31 -5.32
C SER A 88 -8.62 -11.36 -6.41
N ARG A 89 -7.38 -11.88 -6.51
CA ARG A 89 -7.03 -12.97 -7.44
C ARG A 89 -7.86 -14.24 -7.22
N ARG A 90 -8.05 -14.66 -5.96
CA ARG A 90 -8.88 -15.84 -5.62
C ARG A 90 -10.35 -15.63 -5.98
N ARG A 91 -10.91 -14.45 -5.73
CA ARG A 91 -12.29 -14.11 -6.11
C ARG A 91 -12.47 -14.18 -7.63
N ASN A 92 -11.56 -13.59 -8.40
CA ASN A 92 -11.62 -13.67 -9.86
C ASN A 92 -11.48 -15.10 -10.40
N ALA A 93 -10.57 -15.91 -9.83
CA ALA A 93 -10.43 -17.32 -10.21
C ALA A 93 -11.70 -18.15 -9.90
N ALA A 94 -12.38 -17.87 -8.78
CA ALA A 94 -13.64 -18.51 -8.44
C ALA A 94 -14.80 -18.08 -9.36
N VAL A 95 -14.86 -16.81 -9.77
CA VAL A 95 -15.84 -16.33 -10.77
C VAL A 95 -15.65 -17.05 -12.12
N HIS A 96 -14.41 -17.17 -12.60
CA HIS A 96 -14.14 -17.92 -13.84
C HIS A 96 -14.50 -19.42 -13.74
N SER A 97 -14.51 -20.00 -12.53
CA SER A 97 -14.96 -21.40 -12.36
C SER A 97 -16.48 -21.57 -12.55
N TYR A 98 -17.28 -20.52 -12.33
CA TYR A 98 -18.71 -20.54 -12.66
C TYR A 98 -18.95 -20.47 -14.17
N ASP A 99 -18.16 -19.69 -14.92
CA ASP A 99 -18.26 -19.65 -16.39
C ASP A 99 -17.89 -21.00 -17.03
N LEU A 100 -16.94 -21.73 -16.44
CA LEU A 100 -16.55 -23.06 -16.91
C LEU A 100 -17.54 -24.18 -16.52
N THR A 101 -18.51 -23.90 -15.65
CA THR A 101 -19.61 -24.83 -15.35
C THR A 101 -20.87 -24.58 -16.18
N GLY A 102 -20.90 -23.50 -16.97
CA GLY A 102 -21.99 -23.17 -17.91
C GLY A 102 -21.80 -23.70 -19.35
N ALA A 103 -20.60 -24.14 -19.72
CA ALA A 103 -20.31 -24.70 -21.04
C ALA A 103 -20.19 -26.23 -20.98
N ASN A 104 -21.34 -26.90 -21.06
CA ASN A 104 -21.52 -28.33 -21.41
C ASN A 104 -20.62 -29.36 -20.71
N LEU A 105 -21.16 -30.03 -19.69
CA LEU A 105 -20.86 -31.44 -19.45
C LEU A 105 -21.41 -32.28 -20.61
N PRO A 106 -20.59 -33.17 -21.19
CA PRO A 106 -21.06 -34.54 -21.32
C PRO A 106 -19.96 -35.54 -20.92
N GLY A 107 -20.35 -36.56 -20.15
CA GLY A 107 -19.57 -37.79 -20.04
C GLY A 107 -19.48 -38.32 -18.62
N GLY A 108 -20.50 -39.04 -18.19
CA GLY A 108 -20.34 -40.00 -17.12
C GLY A 108 -19.35 -41.11 -17.49
N VAL A 109 -19.04 -41.91 -16.47
CA VAL A 109 -18.23 -43.13 -16.49
C VAL A 109 -16.72 -42.87 -16.45
N LEU A 110 -16.10 -43.01 -15.28
CA LEU A 110 -15.20 -44.15 -15.03
C LEU A 110 -14.91 -44.32 -13.53
N ASN A 111 -15.61 -45.30 -13.00
CA ASN A 111 -15.30 -46.08 -11.81
C ASN A 111 -14.04 -46.92 -12.10
N ARG A 112 -12.94 -46.80 -11.34
CA ARG A 112 -12.06 -47.96 -11.03
C ARG A 112 -11.12 -47.73 -9.86
N ARG A 113 -11.23 -48.64 -8.90
CA ARG A 113 -10.29 -49.02 -7.83
C ARG A 113 -8.85 -49.13 -8.33
N TYR A 114 -7.91 -48.64 -7.52
CA TYR A 114 -6.71 -49.37 -7.06
C TYR A 114 -6.34 -48.86 -5.67
#